data_AF-A0A3L7SA87-F1
#
_entry.id   AF-A0A3L7SA87-F1
#
_cell.length_a   1.000
_cell.length_b   1.000
_cell.length_c   1.000
_cell.angle_alpha   90.00
_cell.angle_beta   90.00
_cell.angle_gamma   90.00
#
_symmetry.space_group_name_H-M   'P 1'
#
loop_
_entity.id
_entity.type
_entity.pdbx_description
1 polymer ?
#
loop_
_entity_poly.entity_id
_entity_poly.type
_entity_poly.pdbx_seq_one_letter_code
_entity_poly.pdbx_strand_id
1 'polypeptide(L)'
;MRRTAVFAATLTFGLIACPPRLAAQEQPPAAPSGAHKDGATPATDAAGDLARKAEIMNSNRWRRAIFELGEWLSAQQIYSPQDVRSIKADFNRRVAGMSSYELEYLLDDLDAKFKILDTPEAKDARQWVGQYLAVMSDQRRAEVLKDVPDVVKMSSGQLQQEIEKLEQKKAALQRQQAAFDQGRQQLVDRAQAARQATAAASTAAAAQSQSGVSYSPYRSQGGGKPPFSDTHSSGMNVGVGPWGAYVGFSVGAF
;
A
#
# COMPACT_ATOMS: atom_id res chain seq x y z
N MET A 1 3.25 39.12 -33.51
CA MET A 1 3.72 37.76 -33.85
C MET A 1 4.31 37.12 -32.60
N ARG A 2 3.55 36.31 -31.85
CA ARG A 2 4.03 35.60 -30.65
C ARG A 2 3.93 34.10 -30.91
N ARG A 3 5.06 33.41 -30.91
CA ARG A 3 5.18 31.97 -31.12
C ARG A 3 4.75 31.26 -29.84
N THR A 4 3.71 30.45 -29.95
CA THR A 4 3.27 29.49 -28.94
C THR A 4 4.26 28.33 -28.92
N ALA A 5 5.08 28.24 -27.88
CA ALA A 5 5.91 27.07 -27.63
C ALA A 5 5.04 25.99 -26.98
N VAL A 6 4.80 24.90 -27.71
CA VAL A 6 4.18 23.68 -27.20
C VAL A 6 5.24 22.96 -26.37
N PHE A 7 5.11 23.03 -25.04
CA PHE A 7 5.89 22.18 -24.14
C PHE A 7 5.25 20.79 -24.11
N ALA A 8 5.83 19.87 -24.88
CA ALA A 8 5.62 18.44 -24.70
C ALA A 8 6.36 18.02 -23.41
N ALA A 9 5.61 17.82 -22.33
CA ALA A 9 6.12 17.23 -21.10
C ALA A 9 6.26 15.72 -21.31
N THR A 10 7.39 15.31 -21.88
CA THR A 10 7.83 13.92 -21.89
C THR A 10 8.15 13.54 -20.45
N LEU A 11 7.31 12.70 -19.84
CA LEU A 11 7.56 12.07 -18.54
C LEU A 11 8.66 11.01 -18.74
N THR A 12 9.90 11.48 -18.78
CA THR A 12 11.09 10.63 -18.69
C THR A 12 11.13 10.07 -17.27
N PHE A 13 10.79 8.80 -17.12
CA PHE A 13 11.16 8.02 -15.93
C PHE A 13 12.69 8.05 -15.84
N GLY A 14 13.21 8.94 -15.00
CA GLY A 14 14.60 8.95 -14.62
C GLY A 14 14.92 7.63 -13.94
N LEU A 15 15.65 6.76 -14.64
CA LEU A 15 16.52 5.78 -14.01
C LEU A 15 17.40 6.55 -13.03
N ILE A 16 17.06 6.50 -11.74
CA ILE A 16 18.01 6.87 -10.70
C ILE A 16 19.08 5.79 -10.74
N ALA A 17 20.22 6.16 -11.30
CA ALA A 17 21.45 5.39 -11.26
C ALA A 17 21.75 5.07 -9.80
N CYS A 18 21.66 3.77 -9.49
CA CYS A 18 22.11 3.18 -8.26
C CYS A 18 23.60 3.51 -8.08
N PRO A 19 24.04 4.11 -6.96
CA PRO A 19 25.47 4.18 -6.68
C PRO A 19 26.03 2.75 -6.58
N PRO A 20 27.24 2.48 -7.08
CA PRO A 20 27.89 1.20 -6.86
C PRO A 20 28.09 1.02 -5.35
N ARG A 21 27.27 0.15 -4.76
CA ARG A 21 27.44 -0.33 -3.39
C ARG A 21 28.80 -1.01 -3.34
N LEU A 22 29.76 -0.34 -2.70
CA LEU A 22 31.00 -0.97 -2.23
C LEU A 22 30.58 -2.25 -1.51
N ALA A 23 30.93 -3.38 -2.12
CA ALA A 23 30.76 -4.70 -1.56
C ALA A 23 31.67 -4.79 -0.33
N ALA A 24 31.17 -4.37 0.82
CA ALA A 24 31.56 -4.96 2.08
C ALA A 24 31.08 -6.42 2.00
N GLN A 25 32.03 -7.32 1.77
CA GLN A 25 31.84 -8.75 1.99
C GLN A 25 31.50 -8.93 3.47
N GLU A 26 30.22 -8.87 3.79
CA GLU A 26 29.71 -9.38 5.05
C GLU A 26 29.75 -10.90 4.92
N GLN A 27 30.88 -11.42 5.38
CA GLN A 27 31.16 -12.83 5.51
C GLN A 27 29.98 -13.47 6.26
N PRO A 28 29.26 -14.43 5.64
CA PRO A 28 28.20 -15.14 6.33
C PRO A 28 28.81 -15.76 7.60
N PRO A 29 28.13 -15.70 8.76
CA PRO A 29 28.59 -16.46 9.90
C PRO A 29 28.68 -17.90 9.44
N ALA A 30 29.91 -18.42 9.49
CA ALA A 30 30.22 -19.78 9.13
C ALA A 30 29.20 -20.70 9.80
N ALA A 31 28.40 -21.39 8.98
CA ALA A 31 27.74 -22.59 9.45
C ALA A 31 28.83 -23.44 10.13
N PRO A 32 28.63 -23.93 11.36
CA PRO A 32 29.55 -24.90 11.93
C PRO A 32 29.54 -26.12 11.00
N SER A 33 30.55 -26.21 10.13
CA SER A 33 30.96 -27.48 9.52
C SER A 33 31.55 -28.32 10.64
N GLY A 34 30.67 -28.87 11.46
CA GLY A 34 30.93 -30.09 12.20
C GLY A 34 31.00 -31.22 11.20
N ALA A 35 32.16 -31.37 10.57
CA ALA A 35 32.54 -32.59 9.88
C ALA A 35 32.67 -33.69 10.95
N HIS A 36 31.55 -34.30 11.34
CA HIS A 36 31.56 -35.59 12.01
C HIS A 36 31.94 -36.66 10.98
N LYS A 37 33.26 -36.81 10.79
CA LYS A 37 33.84 -38.08 10.38
C LYS A 37 33.90 -38.95 11.61
N ASP A 38 32.82 -39.66 11.91
CA ASP A 38 32.89 -40.87 12.71
C ASP A 38 32.08 -41.95 12.01
N GLY A 39 32.80 -42.93 11.48
CA GLY A 39 32.22 -44.18 11.01
C GLY A 39 31.73 -44.95 12.23
N ALA A 40 30.48 -44.71 12.62
CA ALA A 40 29.73 -45.53 13.55
C ALA A 40 28.33 -45.76 12.97
N THR A 41 27.81 -46.95 13.22
CA THR A 41 26.61 -47.54 12.62
C THR A 41 25.39 -46.59 12.65
N PRO A 42 24.80 -46.21 11.49
CA PRO A 42 23.73 -45.19 11.43
C PRO A 42 22.41 -45.57 12.12
N ALA A 43 22.22 -46.85 12.46
CA ALA A 43 20.99 -47.34 13.07
C ALA A 43 20.86 -47.00 14.57
N THR A 44 21.97 -46.89 15.29
CA THR A 44 21.96 -46.66 16.75
C THR A 44 21.75 -45.18 17.08
N ASP A 45 22.34 -44.28 16.28
CA ASP A 45 22.19 -42.84 16.43
C ASP A 45 20.79 -42.36 16.02
N ALA A 46 20.19 -42.97 14.98
CA ALA A 46 18.82 -42.67 14.56
C ALA A 46 17.79 -43.07 15.62
N ALA A 47 17.98 -44.21 16.30
CA ALA A 47 17.09 -44.63 17.38
C ALA A 47 17.18 -43.70 18.60
N GLY A 48 18.40 -43.25 18.94
CA GLY A 48 18.63 -42.27 20.01
C GLY A 48 18.02 -40.90 19.70
N ASP A 49 18.17 -40.43 18.46
CA ASP A 49 17.58 -39.16 18.00
C ASP A 49 16.05 -39.19 18.08
N LEU A 50 15.41 -40.28 17.66
CA LEU A 50 13.96 -40.46 17.75
C LEU A 50 13.47 -40.44 19.21
N ALA A 51 14.19 -41.08 20.13
CA ALA A 51 13.85 -41.06 21.55
C ALA A 51 13.94 -39.64 22.13
N ARG A 52 15.05 -38.92 21.89
CA ARG A 52 15.21 -37.53 22.32
C ARG A 52 14.16 -36.61 21.71
N LYS A 53 13.85 -36.78 20.42
CA LYS A 53 12.79 -36.03 19.75
C LYS A 53 11.44 -36.26 20.41
N ALA A 54 11.11 -37.50 20.78
CA ALA A 54 9.87 -37.81 21.49
C ALA A 54 9.83 -37.15 22.88
N GLU A 55 10.95 -37.11 23.61
CA GLU A 55 11.05 -36.37 24.88
C GLU A 55 10.80 -34.87 24.68
N ILE A 56 11.41 -34.24 23.66
CA ILE A 56 11.20 -32.83 23.33
C ILE A 56 9.74 -32.58 22.96
N MET A 57 9.12 -33.42 22.13
CA MET A 57 7.72 -33.28 21.72
C MET A 57 6.73 -33.46 22.90
N ASN A 58 7.10 -34.22 23.92
CA ASN A 58 6.29 -34.36 25.13
C ASN A 58 6.55 -33.26 26.18
N SER A 59 7.62 -32.49 26.00
CA SER A 59 8.00 -31.42 26.92
C SER A 59 6.93 -30.32 27.05
N ASN A 60 6.92 -29.64 28.20
CA ASN A 60 6.08 -28.45 28.40
C ASN A 60 6.46 -27.32 27.43
N ARG A 61 7.74 -27.19 27.07
CA ARG A 61 8.25 -26.17 26.16
C ARG A 61 7.63 -26.31 24.78
N TRP A 62 7.63 -27.52 24.22
CA TRP A 62 6.97 -27.81 22.94
C TRP A 62 5.48 -27.48 22.98
N ARG A 63 4.75 -28.00 23.99
CA ARG A 63 3.30 -27.75 24.11
C ARG A 63 2.97 -26.26 24.19
N ARG A 64 3.76 -25.48 24.93
CA ARG A 64 3.62 -24.02 25.02
C ARG A 64 3.87 -23.34 23.67
N ALA A 65 4.98 -23.65 23.00
CA ALA A 65 5.31 -23.06 21.71
C ALA A 65 4.24 -23.33 20.64
N ILE A 66 3.67 -24.55 20.62
CA ILE A 66 2.59 -24.91 19.69
C ILE A 66 1.28 -24.19 20.03
N PHE A 67 0.96 -24.05 21.32
CA PHE A 67 -0.19 -23.27 21.76
C PHE A 67 -0.06 -21.80 21.37
N GLU A 68 1.06 -21.16 21.70
CA GLU A 68 1.35 -19.76 21.37
C GLU A 68 1.35 -19.53 19.85
N LEU A 69 1.93 -20.45 19.07
CA LEU A 69 1.85 -20.40 17.60
C LEU A 69 0.40 -20.47 17.11
N GLY A 70 -0.39 -21.37 17.69
CA GLY A 70 -1.80 -21.57 17.35
C GLY A 70 -2.65 -20.34 17.63
N GLU A 71 -2.46 -19.73 18.81
CA GLU A 71 -3.12 -18.49 19.23
C GLU A 71 -2.66 -17.30 18.38
N TRP A 72 -1.37 -17.19 18.12
CA TRP A 72 -0.85 -16.12 17.28
C TRP A 72 -1.41 -16.19 15.87
N LEU A 73 -1.47 -17.38 15.25
CA LEU A 73 -2.04 -17.60 13.92
C LEU A 73 -3.55 -17.30 13.87
N SER A 74 -4.31 -17.68 14.91
CA SER A 74 -5.76 -17.44 14.95
C SER A 74 -6.11 -15.97 15.16
N ALA A 75 -5.26 -15.20 15.83
CA ALA A 75 -5.42 -13.76 16.01
C ALA A 75 -5.15 -12.94 14.73
N GLN A 76 -4.57 -13.54 13.68
CA GLN A 76 -4.27 -12.84 12.43
C GLN A 76 -5.52 -12.69 11.57
N GLN A 77 -5.91 -11.44 11.27
CA GLN A 77 -7.02 -11.15 10.35
C GLN A 77 -6.68 -11.45 8.88
N ILE A 78 -5.39 -11.59 8.56
CA ILE A 78 -4.90 -11.75 7.19
C ILE A 78 -4.97 -13.19 6.67
N TYR A 79 -5.09 -14.18 7.57
CA TYR A 79 -5.13 -15.60 7.20
C TYR A 79 -6.55 -16.12 7.26
N SER A 80 -6.96 -16.85 6.21
CA SER A 80 -8.21 -17.59 6.27
C SER A 80 -8.06 -18.83 7.18
N PRO A 81 -9.16 -19.40 7.69
CA PRO A 81 -9.10 -20.67 8.44
C PRO A 81 -8.52 -21.83 7.61
N GLN A 82 -8.59 -21.77 6.28
CA GLN A 82 -7.95 -22.74 5.41
C GLN A 82 -6.43 -22.55 5.39
N ASP A 83 -5.95 -21.31 5.30
CA ASP A 83 -4.52 -21.00 5.32
C ASP A 83 -3.88 -21.42 6.64
N VAL A 84 -4.53 -21.14 7.77
CA VAL A 84 -4.06 -21.57 9.09
C VAL A 84 -3.93 -23.09 9.17
N ARG A 85 -4.88 -23.85 8.60
CA ARG A 85 -4.80 -25.32 8.54
C ARG A 85 -3.64 -25.79 7.67
N SER A 86 -3.45 -25.18 6.50
CA SER A 86 -2.33 -25.50 5.60
C SER A 86 -0.97 -25.21 6.25
N ILE A 87 -0.83 -24.06 6.90
CA ILE A 87 0.39 -23.66 7.63
C ILE A 87 0.70 -24.68 8.74
N LYS A 88 -0.30 -25.07 9.55
CA LYS A 88 -0.13 -26.08 10.60
C LYS A 88 0.27 -27.44 10.03
N ALA A 89 -0.34 -27.86 8.93
CA ALA A 89 -0.01 -29.13 8.26
C ALA A 89 1.43 -29.13 7.72
N ASP A 90 1.85 -28.05 7.06
CA ASP A 90 3.20 -27.89 6.55
C ASP A 90 4.25 -27.83 7.68
N PHE A 91 3.94 -27.14 8.78
CA PHE A 91 4.78 -27.11 9.97
C PHE A 91 4.96 -28.51 10.56
N ASN A 92 3.87 -29.25 10.76
CA ASN A 92 3.93 -30.63 11.26
C ASN A 92 4.74 -31.55 10.35
N ARG A 93 4.63 -31.39 9.02
CA ARG A 93 5.42 -32.15 8.04
C ARG A 93 6.92 -31.88 8.21
N ARG A 94 7.32 -30.62 8.43
CA ARG A 94 8.73 -30.25 8.65
C ARG A 94 9.25 -30.83 9.96
N VAL A 95 8.49 -30.66 11.04
CA VAL A 95 8.83 -31.20 12.36
C VAL A 95 8.98 -32.72 12.30
N ALA A 96 8.14 -33.42 11.54
CA ALA A 96 8.27 -34.86 11.36
C ALA A 96 9.61 -35.26 10.71
N GLY A 97 10.12 -34.45 9.77
CA GLY A 97 11.40 -34.66 9.10
C GLY A 97 12.65 -34.14 9.85
N MET A 98 12.48 -33.31 10.87
CA MET A 98 13.61 -32.76 11.66
C MET A 98 14.21 -33.77 12.63
N SER A 99 15.51 -33.68 12.84
CA SER A 99 16.24 -34.31 13.95
C SER A 99 15.90 -33.66 15.30
N SER A 100 16.31 -34.30 16.40
CA SER A 100 16.13 -33.74 17.74
C SER A 100 16.88 -32.41 17.92
N TYR A 101 18.08 -32.27 17.35
CA TYR A 101 18.85 -31.03 17.40
C TYR A 101 18.18 -29.89 16.63
N GLU A 102 17.71 -30.16 15.41
CA GLU A 102 16.96 -29.16 14.62
C GLU A 102 15.67 -28.73 15.33
N LEU A 103 15.03 -29.65 16.07
CA LEU A 103 13.83 -29.34 16.85
C LEU A 103 14.13 -28.40 18.03
N GLU A 104 15.27 -28.56 18.71
CA GLU A 104 15.71 -27.62 19.75
C GLU A 104 15.99 -26.22 19.18
N TYR A 105 16.70 -26.14 18.04
CA TYR A 105 16.91 -24.87 17.35
C TYR A 105 15.60 -24.21 16.90
N LEU A 106 14.65 -25.00 16.40
CA LEU A 106 13.33 -24.50 16.04
C LEU A 106 12.61 -23.90 17.25
N LEU A 107 12.72 -24.53 18.42
CA LEU A 107 12.12 -24.02 19.65
C LEU A 107 12.77 -22.71 20.10
N ASP A 108 14.10 -22.60 20.02
CA ASP A 108 14.81 -21.34 20.31
C ASP A 108 14.39 -20.22 19.33
N ASP A 109 14.25 -20.54 18.05
CA ASP A 109 13.80 -19.57 17.04
C ASP A 109 12.34 -19.16 17.22
N LEU A 110 11.45 -20.09 17.62
CA LEU A 110 10.06 -19.76 17.96
C LEU A 110 9.98 -18.83 19.17
N ASP A 111 10.73 -19.12 20.24
CA ASP A 111 10.80 -18.26 21.43
C ASP A 111 11.32 -16.85 21.07
N ALA A 112 12.33 -16.76 20.19
CA ALA A 112 12.84 -15.49 19.70
C ALA A 112 11.80 -14.74 18.86
N LYS A 113 11.09 -15.43 17.96
CA LYS A 113 9.99 -14.85 17.16
C LYS A 113 8.87 -14.31 18.03
N PHE A 114 8.43 -15.04 19.05
CA PHE A 114 7.35 -14.55 19.91
C PHE A 114 7.74 -13.29 20.67
N LYS A 115 8.99 -13.20 21.16
CA LYS A 115 9.51 -11.96 21.75
C LYS A 115 9.46 -10.77 20.79
N ILE A 116 9.81 -10.99 19.52
CA ILE A 116 9.72 -9.95 18.47
C ILE A 116 8.25 -9.60 18.19
N LEU A 117 7.37 -10.60 18.04
CA LEU A 117 5.95 -10.40 17.76
C LEU A 117 5.20 -9.70 18.90
N ASP A 118 5.73 -9.79 20.11
CA ASP A 118 5.17 -9.11 21.28
C ASP A 118 5.55 -7.65 21.41
N THR A 119 6.53 -7.17 20.62
CA THR A 119 6.89 -5.75 20.64
C THR A 119 5.74 -4.89 20.10
N PRO A 120 5.61 -3.64 20.58
CA PRO A 120 4.56 -2.75 20.09
C PRO A 120 4.69 -2.47 18.59
N GLU A 121 5.90 -2.46 18.04
CA GLU A 121 6.19 -2.27 16.61
C GLU A 121 5.58 -3.40 15.77
N ALA A 122 5.80 -4.65 16.17
CA ALA A 122 5.21 -5.80 15.49
C ALA A 122 3.67 -5.79 15.55
N LYS A 123 3.11 -5.39 16.70
CA LYS A 123 1.66 -5.28 16.90
C LYS A 123 1.04 -4.20 16.02
N ASP A 124 1.66 -3.02 15.95
CA ASP A 124 1.24 -1.92 15.08
C ASP A 124 1.39 -2.29 13.60
N ALA A 125 2.51 -2.91 13.20
CA ALA A 125 2.71 -3.38 11.83
C ALA A 125 1.63 -4.37 11.41
N ARG A 126 1.30 -5.35 12.26
CA ARG A 126 0.20 -6.30 12.02
C ARG A 126 -1.14 -5.60 11.85
N GLN A 127 -1.47 -4.68 12.76
CA GLN A 127 -2.73 -3.94 12.70
C GLN A 127 -2.81 -3.10 11.42
N TRP A 128 -1.71 -2.42 11.06
CA TRP A 128 -1.61 -1.62 9.85
C TRP A 128 -1.78 -2.47 8.59
N VAL A 129 -1.14 -3.64 8.49
CA VAL A 129 -1.33 -4.56 7.37
C VAL A 129 -2.78 -5.02 7.27
N GLY A 130 -3.43 -5.35 8.40
CA GLY A 130 -4.85 -5.71 8.42
C GLY A 130 -5.74 -4.60 7.86
N GLN A 131 -5.55 -3.36 8.32
CA GLN A 131 -6.28 -2.19 7.81
C GLN A 131 -5.99 -1.91 6.34
N TYR A 132 -4.72 -2.02 5.92
CA TYR A 132 -4.30 -1.81 4.54
C TYR A 132 -4.94 -2.82 3.58
N LEU A 133 -5.02 -4.10 3.97
CA LEU A 133 -5.66 -5.13 3.15
C LEU A 133 -7.20 -5.02 3.17
N ALA A 134 -7.79 -4.51 4.24
CA ALA A 134 -9.24 -4.35 4.36
C ALA A 134 -9.80 -3.33 3.35
N VAL A 135 -9.05 -2.29 3.01
CA VAL A 135 -9.47 -1.27 2.02
C VAL A 135 -9.22 -1.69 0.56
N MET A 136 -8.50 -2.80 0.34
CA MET A 136 -8.25 -3.33 -1.01
C MET A 136 -9.38 -4.24 -1.48
N SER A 137 -9.58 -4.30 -2.80
CA SER A 137 -10.44 -5.31 -3.43
C SER A 137 -9.90 -6.72 -3.19
N ASP A 138 -10.78 -7.72 -3.14
CA ASP A 138 -10.38 -9.11 -2.84
C ASP A 138 -9.35 -9.66 -3.84
N GLN A 139 -9.47 -9.32 -5.13
CA GLN A 139 -8.48 -9.71 -6.15
C GLN A 139 -7.11 -9.11 -5.85
N ARG A 140 -7.04 -7.81 -5.51
CA ARG A 140 -5.78 -7.14 -5.20
C ARG A 140 -5.21 -7.63 -3.88
N ARG A 141 -6.06 -7.92 -2.91
CA ARG A 141 -5.68 -8.55 -1.64
C ARG A 141 -5.03 -9.91 -1.90
N ALA A 142 -5.62 -10.76 -2.74
CA ALA A 142 -5.07 -12.06 -3.10
C ALA A 142 -3.71 -11.95 -3.82
N GLU A 143 -3.51 -10.92 -4.65
CA GLU A 143 -2.20 -10.64 -5.27
C GLU A 143 -1.16 -10.24 -4.22
N VAL A 144 -1.49 -9.29 -3.34
CA VAL A 144 -0.58 -8.82 -2.28
C VAL A 144 -0.24 -9.93 -1.29
N LEU A 145 -1.21 -10.79 -0.95
CA LEU A 145 -1.01 -11.92 -0.04
C LEU A 145 -0.01 -12.96 -0.58
N LYS A 146 0.22 -13.05 -1.90
CA LYS A 146 1.26 -13.93 -2.46
C LYS A 146 2.66 -13.48 -2.06
N ASP A 147 2.85 -12.18 -1.88
CA ASP A 147 4.11 -11.58 -1.49
C ASP A 147 4.24 -11.42 0.03
N VAL A 148 3.18 -11.75 0.80
CA VAL A 148 3.24 -11.70 2.27
C VAL A 148 4.14 -12.83 2.76
N PRO A 149 5.23 -12.51 3.48
CA PRO A 149 6.14 -13.51 3.99
C PRO A 149 5.46 -14.50 4.94
N ASP A 150 5.77 -15.78 4.80
CA ASP A 150 5.32 -16.81 5.73
C ASP A 150 6.16 -16.75 7.01
N VAL A 151 5.58 -16.15 8.06
CA VAL A 151 6.23 -15.94 9.38
C VAL A 151 6.70 -17.24 10.03
N VAL A 152 6.06 -18.37 9.69
CA VAL A 152 6.44 -19.68 10.22
C VAL A 152 7.73 -20.19 9.56
N LYS A 153 7.99 -19.80 8.31
CA LYS A 153 9.13 -20.28 7.52
C LYS A 153 10.38 -19.41 7.63
N MET A 154 10.23 -18.12 7.93
CA MET A 154 11.36 -17.20 8.12
C MET A 154 12.06 -17.48 9.46
N SER A 155 13.29 -17.00 9.64
CA SER A 155 13.93 -16.92 10.97
C SER A 155 13.47 -15.67 11.73
N SER A 156 13.71 -15.64 13.05
CA SER A 156 13.53 -14.44 13.88
C SER A 156 14.24 -13.19 13.34
N GLY A 157 15.48 -13.33 12.86
CA GLY A 157 16.22 -12.21 12.25
C GLY A 157 15.57 -11.70 10.96
N GLN A 158 15.04 -12.59 10.12
CA GLN A 158 14.29 -12.21 8.93
C GLN A 158 12.94 -11.55 9.26
N LEU A 159 12.28 -11.99 10.34
CA LEU A 159 11.04 -11.37 10.82
C LEU A 159 11.28 -9.91 11.22
N GLN A 160 12.35 -9.65 11.95
CA GLN A 160 12.73 -8.29 12.34
C GLN A 160 12.93 -7.39 11.11
N GLN A 161 13.66 -7.88 10.10
CA GLN A 161 13.89 -7.15 8.84
C GLN A 161 12.58 -6.86 8.09
N GLU A 162 11.65 -7.82 8.04
CA GLU A 162 10.35 -7.60 7.40
C GLU A 162 9.48 -6.60 8.18
N ILE A 163 9.55 -6.57 9.52
CA ILE A 163 8.88 -5.53 10.33
C ILE A 163 9.44 -4.15 9.97
N GLU A 164 10.77 -3.98 9.96
CA GLU A 164 11.40 -2.71 9.61
C GLU A 164 11.02 -2.24 8.19
N LYS A 165 10.95 -3.17 7.25
CA LYS A 165 10.52 -2.89 5.88
C LYS A 165 9.05 -2.47 5.81
N LEU A 166 8.17 -3.06 6.63
CA LEU A 166 6.77 -2.65 6.74
C LEU A 166 6.66 -1.23 7.31
N GLU A 167 7.45 -0.89 8.32
CA GLU A 167 7.51 0.47 8.88
C GLU A 167 7.95 1.50 7.85
N GLN A 168 9.01 1.19 7.08
CA GLN A 168 9.47 2.03 5.99
C GLN A 168 8.39 2.23 4.93
N LYS A 169 7.66 1.16 4.57
CA LYS A 169 6.55 1.22 3.62
C LYS A 169 5.40 2.09 4.15
N LYS A 170 5.03 1.93 5.42
CA LYS A 170 4.03 2.76 6.10
C LYS A 170 4.42 4.24 6.06
N ALA A 171 5.67 4.57 6.42
CA ALA A 171 6.18 5.94 6.40
C ALA A 171 6.25 6.52 4.98
N ALA A 172 6.59 5.71 3.97
CA ALA A 172 6.59 6.13 2.58
C ALA A 172 5.17 6.46 2.08
N LEU A 173 4.19 5.60 2.38
CA LEU A 173 2.79 5.83 2.01
C LEU A 173 2.20 7.05 2.70
N GLN A 174 2.51 7.27 3.98
CA GLN A 174 2.07 8.45 4.71
C GLN A 174 2.63 9.75 4.09
N ARG A 175 3.91 9.75 3.68
CA ARG A 175 4.51 10.90 2.98
C ARG A 175 3.87 11.15 1.62
N GLN A 176 3.56 10.09 0.87
CA GLN A 176 2.87 10.21 -0.41
C GLN A 176 1.47 10.81 -0.24
N GLN A 177 0.73 10.36 0.78
CA GLN A 177 -0.59 10.91 1.10
C GLN A 177 -0.50 12.39 1.47
N ALA A 178 0.43 12.77 2.35
CA ALA A 178 0.63 14.17 2.72
C ALA A 178 0.99 15.06 1.51
N ALA A 179 1.85 14.57 0.61
CA ALA A 179 2.20 15.29 -0.61
C ALA A 179 1.00 15.45 -1.56
N PHE A 180 0.17 14.42 -1.68
CA PHE A 180 -1.06 14.47 -2.48
C PHE A 180 -2.06 15.48 -1.90
N ASP A 181 -2.26 15.48 -0.58
CA ASP A 181 -3.17 16.40 0.10
C ASP A 181 -2.69 17.85 -0.01
N GLN A 182 -1.38 18.09 0.11
CA GLN A 182 -0.78 19.41 -0.16
C GLN A 182 -1.03 19.87 -1.59
N GLY A 183 -0.86 18.99 -2.58
CA GLY A 183 -1.15 19.29 -3.98
C GLY A 183 -2.62 19.64 -4.21
N ARG A 184 -3.54 18.91 -3.57
CA ARG A 184 -4.98 19.23 -3.63
C ARG A 184 -5.29 20.59 -3.01
N GLN A 185 -4.69 20.91 -1.86
CA GLN A 185 -4.92 22.20 -1.21
C GLN A 185 -4.46 23.36 -2.10
N GLN A 186 -3.29 23.25 -2.74
CA GLN A 186 -2.81 24.28 -3.67
C GLN A 186 -3.75 24.50 -4.86
N LEU A 187 -4.35 23.43 -5.38
CA LEU A 187 -5.34 23.54 -6.46
C LEU A 187 -6.62 24.24 -5.99
N VAL A 188 -7.07 23.93 -4.77
CA VAL A 188 -8.22 24.59 -4.15
C VAL A 188 -7.94 26.08 -3.93
N ASP A 189 -6.78 26.42 -3.35
CA ASP A 189 -6.38 27.80 -3.09
C ASP A 189 -6.26 28.61 -4.39
N ARG A 190 -5.66 28.03 -5.42
CA ARG A 190 -5.56 28.66 -6.75
C ARG A 190 -6.93 28.87 -7.38
N ALA A 191 -7.84 27.91 -7.25
CA ALA A 191 -9.20 28.03 -7.75
C ALA A 191 -9.98 29.12 -6.99
N GLN A 192 -9.80 29.22 -5.67
CA GLN A 192 -10.40 30.28 -4.86
C GLN A 192 -9.86 31.67 -5.24
N ALA A 193 -8.55 31.82 -5.39
CA ALA A 193 -7.92 33.07 -5.81
C ALA A 193 -8.40 33.50 -7.21
N ALA A 194 -8.51 32.56 -8.15
CA ALA A 194 -9.03 32.85 -9.50
C ALA A 194 -10.49 33.32 -9.48
N ARG A 195 -11.34 32.72 -8.62
CA ARG A 195 -12.74 33.15 -8.43
C ARG A 195 -12.81 34.55 -7.83
N GLN A 196 -12.00 34.85 -6.81
CA GLN A 196 -11.93 36.18 -6.21
C GLN A 196 -11.47 37.24 -7.21
N ALA A 197 -10.45 36.95 -8.00
CA ALA A 197 -9.96 37.85 -9.05
C ALA A 197 -11.04 38.10 -10.13
N THR A 198 -11.76 37.05 -10.54
CA THR A 198 -12.86 37.18 -11.51
C THR A 198 -14.01 37.99 -10.96
N ALA A 199 -14.39 37.76 -9.69
CA ALA A 199 -15.42 38.52 -9.01
C ALA A 199 -15.04 40.02 -8.91
N ALA A 200 -13.80 40.32 -8.51
CA ALA A 200 -13.29 41.70 -8.45
C ALA A 200 -13.26 42.39 -9.83
N ALA A 201 -12.87 41.66 -10.89
CA ALA A 201 -12.91 42.19 -12.25
C ALA A 201 -14.35 42.48 -12.70
N SER A 202 -15.31 41.60 -12.38
CA SER A 202 -16.72 41.80 -12.71
C SER A 202 -17.35 42.98 -11.97
N THR A 203 -17.01 43.19 -10.69
CA THR A 203 -17.52 44.34 -9.93
C THR A 203 -16.93 45.65 -10.43
N ALA A 204 -15.64 45.69 -10.78
CA ALA A 204 -15.00 46.86 -11.38
C ALA A 204 -15.60 47.21 -12.75
N ALA A 205 -15.85 46.21 -13.60
CA ALA A 205 -16.51 46.41 -14.90
C ALA A 205 -17.96 46.92 -14.73
N ALA A 206 -18.71 46.38 -13.77
CA ALA A 206 -20.05 46.84 -13.44
C ALA A 206 -20.06 48.30 -12.97
N ALA A 207 -19.11 48.70 -12.11
CA ALA A 207 -18.99 50.07 -11.64
C ALA A 207 -18.67 51.06 -12.79
N GLN A 208 -17.79 50.67 -13.71
CA GLN A 208 -17.50 51.49 -14.91
C GLN A 208 -18.73 51.64 -15.81
N SER A 209 -19.50 50.56 -16.00
CA SER A 209 -20.73 50.58 -16.81
C SER A 209 -21.83 51.48 -16.25
N GLN A 210 -21.87 51.70 -14.93
CA GLN A 210 -22.83 52.61 -14.29
C GLN A 210 -22.43 54.09 -14.38
N SER A 211 -21.14 54.38 -14.56
CA SER A 211 -20.62 55.76 -14.63
C SER A 211 -20.77 56.42 -16.01
N GLY A 212 -20.98 55.62 -17.06
CA GLY A 212 -21.28 56.12 -18.40
C GLY A 212 -22.67 55.68 -18.81
N VAL A 213 -23.64 56.59 -18.80
CA VAL A 213 -24.87 56.45 -19.61
C VAL A 213 -24.41 56.42 -21.06
N SER A 214 -23.99 55.25 -21.52
CA SER A 214 -23.57 55.02 -22.89
C SER A 214 -24.83 55.05 -23.72
N TYR A 215 -25.12 56.25 -24.23
CA TYR A 215 -26.16 56.52 -25.19
C TYR A 215 -25.86 55.69 -26.42
N SER A 216 -26.41 54.47 -26.50
CA SER A 216 -26.29 53.65 -27.68
C SER A 216 -27.09 54.35 -28.78
N PRO A 217 -26.44 54.86 -29.85
CA PRO A 217 -27.10 55.68 -30.87
C PRO A 217 -28.12 54.87 -31.70
N TYR A 218 -28.26 53.57 -31.44
CA TYR A 218 -29.21 52.68 -32.10
C TYR A 218 -30.39 52.25 -31.22
N ARG A 219 -30.61 52.84 -30.04
CA ARG A 219 -31.88 52.63 -29.30
C ARG A 219 -32.96 53.59 -29.81
N SER A 220 -33.17 53.60 -31.12
CA SER A 220 -34.38 54.18 -31.72
C SER A 220 -35.53 53.20 -31.54
N GLN A 221 -36.46 53.54 -30.66
CA GLN A 221 -37.90 53.49 -30.93
C GLN A 221 -38.34 52.45 -31.99
N GLY A 222 -38.74 51.26 -31.55
CA GLY A 222 -39.44 50.31 -32.43
C GLY A 222 -39.37 48.88 -31.91
N GLY A 223 -40.53 48.23 -31.80
CA GLY A 223 -40.72 46.87 -31.30
C GLY A 223 -40.10 45.77 -32.18
N GLY A 224 -38.78 45.78 -32.33
CA GLY A 224 -38.01 44.74 -32.99
C GLY A 224 -37.66 43.63 -32.00
N LYS A 225 -38.05 42.40 -32.34
CA LYS A 225 -37.61 41.16 -31.68
C LYS A 225 -36.11 41.20 -31.38
N PRO A 226 -35.65 40.72 -30.21
CA PRO A 226 -34.22 40.68 -29.91
C PRO A 226 -33.50 39.86 -30.99
N PRO A 227 -32.32 40.31 -31.46
CA PRO A 227 -31.53 39.48 -32.36
C PRO A 227 -31.31 38.13 -31.69
N PHE A 228 -31.53 37.05 -32.43
CA PHE A 228 -31.54 35.64 -31.96
C PHE A 228 -32.81 35.15 -31.25
N SER A 229 -33.93 35.90 -31.23
CA SER A 229 -35.21 35.34 -30.74
C SER A 229 -35.71 34.15 -31.56
N ASP A 230 -35.30 34.06 -32.83
CA ASP A 230 -35.76 33.03 -33.77
C ASP A 230 -34.73 31.89 -33.96
N THR A 231 -33.59 31.90 -33.25
CA THR A 231 -32.69 30.74 -33.26
C THR A 231 -33.21 29.69 -32.28
N HIS A 232 -33.85 28.65 -32.80
CA HIS A 232 -34.11 27.42 -32.06
C HIS A 232 -32.77 26.88 -31.54
N SER A 233 -32.57 26.99 -30.23
CA SER A 233 -31.44 26.43 -29.49
C SER A 233 -31.39 24.92 -29.70
N SER A 234 -30.59 24.45 -30.66
CA SER A 234 -30.05 23.10 -30.62
C SER A 234 -29.05 23.05 -29.47
N GLY A 235 -29.59 22.77 -28.27
CA GLY A 235 -28.95 23.05 -26.99
C GLY A 235 -27.75 22.15 -26.70
N MET A 236 -26.56 22.74 -26.72
CA MET A 236 -25.37 22.21 -26.10
C MET A 236 -25.32 22.74 -24.67
N ASN A 237 -25.83 21.96 -23.71
CA ASN A 237 -25.87 22.35 -22.30
C ASN A 237 -24.55 21.95 -21.63
N VAL A 238 -23.81 22.93 -21.15
CA VAL A 238 -22.60 22.72 -20.35
C VAL A 238 -22.99 22.87 -18.87
N GLY A 239 -23.00 21.77 -18.14
CA GLY A 239 -23.30 21.75 -16.71
C GLY A 239 -22.05 21.45 -15.88
N VAL A 240 -21.91 22.08 -14.72
CA VAL A 240 -20.85 21.76 -13.75
C VAL A 240 -21.51 21.18 -12.50
N GLY A 241 -21.27 19.90 -12.26
CA GLY A 241 -21.76 19.19 -11.08
C GLY A 241 -20.66 18.93 -10.06
N PRO A 242 -21.00 18.40 -8.86
CA PRO A 242 -20.03 18.06 -7.81
C PRO A 242 -18.99 17.01 -8.23
N TRP A 243 -19.16 16.36 -9.38
CA TRP A 243 -18.25 15.38 -9.97
C TRP A 243 -17.52 15.85 -11.24
N GLY A 244 -17.62 17.13 -11.60
CA GLY A 244 -16.94 17.73 -12.76
C GLY A 244 -17.88 18.38 -13.77
N ALA A 245 -17.28 18.94 -14.84
CA ALA A 245 -18.02 19.53 -15.96
C ALA A 245 -18.48 18.44 -16.93
N TYR A 246 -19.73 18.49 -17.36
CA TYR A 246 -20.30 17.64 -18.40
C TYR A 246 -20.90 18.48 -19.52
N VAL A 247 -20.81 17.97 -20.74
CA VAL A 247 -21.41 18.56 -21.93
C VAL A 247 -22.52 17.62 -22.40
N GLY A 248 -23.76 18.07 -22.29
CA GLY A 248 -24.93 17.36 -22.80
C GLY A 248 -25.29 17.90 -24.18
N PHE A 249 -25.24 17.04 -25.19
CA PHE A 249 -25.76 17.35 -26.52
C PHE A 249 -27.21 16.90 -26.59
N SER A 250 -28.14 17.87 -26.60
CA SER A 250 -29.54 17.57 -26.86
C SER A 250 -29.74 17.52 -28.37
N VAL A 251 -29.59 16.32 -28.95
CA VAL A 251 -29.95 16.09 -30.35
C VAL A 251 -31.47 15.95 -30.38
N GLY A 252 -32.16 17.00 -30.82
CA GLY A 252 -33.62 16.99 -30.97
C GLY A 252 -34.06 15.82 -31.85
N ALA A 253 -35.12 15.12 -31.42
CA ALA A 253 -35.72 14.05 -32.18
C ALA A 253 -36.20 14.57 -33.55
N PHE A 254 -35.79 13.88 -34.62
CA PHE A 254 -36.25 14.09 -35.98
C PHE A 254 -37.66 13.53 -36.17
#